data_AF-A0A9P8IJH4-F1
#
_entry.id   AF-A0A9P8IJH4-F1
#
_cell.length_a   1.000
_cell.length_b   1.000
_cell.length_c   1.000
_cell.angle_alpha   90.00
_cell.angle_beta   90.00
_cell.angle_gamma   90.00
#
_symmetry.space_group_name_H-M   'P 1'
#
loop_
_entity.id
_entity.type
_entity.pdbx_description
1 polymer ?
#
loop_
_entity_poly.entity_id
_entity_poly.type
_entity_poly.pdbx_seq_one_letter_code
_entity_poly.pdbx_strand_id
1 'polypeptide(L)'
;MVLGVAIGHAVSPAAGAGVGFGIFIASNILAIILSKSPDSRPPGFFGKNNVLSKMWWFSFYSFNQLRRDLNIVVGGGKRWNIPVFWGFVLRYISAPILAIIVSFAFPLFYTKRNDPLHIFAFASACGVMCIVAAGFILPRWFDVFVPPEKLHLSDTFYAPQVVMAPLEVHRDEVIEHGQHAGEGHVEPYPRKKTEAQSF
;
A
#
# COMPACT_ATOMS: atom_id res chain seq x y z
N MET A 1 10.22 -13.77 -0.36
CA MET A 1 11.35 -12.98 -0.89
C MET A 1 12.68 -13.36 -0.22
N VAL A 2 12.80 -13.33 1.12
CA VAL A 2 14.04 -13.70 1.85
C VAL A 2 14.57 -15.10 1.48
N LEU A 3 13.70 -16.11 1.43
CA LEU A 3 14.09 -17.48 1.04
C LEU A 3 14.60 -17.59 -0.41
N GLY A 4 13.98 -16.87 -1.35
CA GLY A 4 14.41 -16.86 -2.75
C GLY A 4 15.78 -16.21 -2.93
N VAL A 5 16.04 -15.12 -2.20
CA VAL A 5 17.36 -14.47 -2.14
C VAL A 5 18.40 -15.40 -1.52
N ALA A 6 18.09 -16.03 -0.37
CA ALA A 6 19.00 -16.94 0.30
C ALA A 6 19.42 -18.12 -0.59
N ILE A 7 18.46 -18.75 -1.29
CA ILE A 7 18.73 -19.84 -2.24
C ILE A 7 19.46 -19.32 -3.48
N GLY A 8 19.17 -18.09 -3.91
CA GLY A 8 19.88 -17.40 -4.99
C GLY A 8 21.38 -17.28 -4.72
N HIS A 9 21.75 -16.96 -3.48
CA HIS A 9 23.13 -16.90 -3.04
C HIS A 9 23.75 -18.26 -2.76
N ALA A 10 22.98 -19.23 -2.27
CA ALA A 10 23.50 -20.54 -1.86
C ALA A 10 23.74 -21.50 -3.04
N VAL A 11 22.92 -21.43 -4.09
CA VAL A 11 22.96 -22.40 -5.20
C VAL A 11 23.20 -21.70 -6.53
N SER A 12 22.24 -20.90 -6.98
CA SER A 12 22.36 -20.13 -8.22
C SER A 12 21.25 -19.07 -8.32
N PRO A 13 21.49 -17.96 -9.05
CA PRO A 13 20.47 -16.92 -9.25
C PRO A 13 19.17 -17.45 -9.86
N ALA A 14 19.27 -18.38 -10.82
CA ALA A 14 18.11 -18.98 -11.47
C ALA A 14 17.27 -19.82 -10.49
N ALA A 15 17.91 -20.61 -9.62
CA ALA A 15 17.22 -21.38 -8.58
C ALA A 15 16.55 -20.46 -7.55
N GLY A 16 17.24 -19.39 -7.12
CA GLY A 16 16.68 -18.40 -6.21
C GLY A 16 15.45 -17.68 -6.78
N ALA A 17 15.51 -17.28 -8.06
CA ALA A 17 14.38 -16.71 -8.77
C ALA A 17 13.21 -17.69 -8.87
N GLY A 18 13.50 -18.94 -9.26
CA GLY A 18 12.50 -20.01 -9.35
C GLY A 18 11.75 -20.24 -8.03
N VAL A 19 12.47 -20.30 -6.91
CA VAL A 19 11.83 -20.46 -5.59
C VAL A 19 11.08 -19.20 -5.17
N GLY A 20 11.64 -18.01 -5.42
CA GLY A 20 10.99 -16.75 -5.10
C GLY A 20 9.63 -16.58 -5.81
N PHE A 21 9.62 -16.76 -7.13
CA PHE A 21 8.38 -16.72 -7.93
C PHE A 21 7.46 -17.89 -7.63
N GLY A 22 8.01 -19.10 -7.45
CA GLY A 22 7.24 -20.30 -7.14
C GLY A 22 6.46 -20.16 -5.84
N ILE A 23 7.11 -19.72 -4.76
CA ILE A 23 6.43 -19.46 -3.48
C ILE A 23 5.38 -18.37 -3.65
N PHE A 24 5.68 -17.29 -4.37
CA PHE A 24 4.71 -16.21 -4.60
C PHE A 24 3.45 -16.71 -5.33
N ILE A 25 3.61 -17.44 -6.44
CA ILE A 25 2.51 -17.97 -7.24
C ILE A 25 1.74 -19.03 -6.44
N ALA A 26 2.42 -19.97 -5.79
CA ALA A 26 1.77 -21.01 -4.99
C ALA A 26 0.98 -20.41 -3.82
N SER A 27 1.54 -19.41 -3.13
CA SER A 27 0.85 -18.71 -2.04
C SER A 27 -0.34 -17.92 -2.56
N ASN A 28 -0.25 -17.30 -3.74
CA ASN A 28 -1.36 -16.56 -4.34
C ASN A 28 -2.51 -17.51 -4.73
N ILE A 29 -2.19 -18.66 -5.34
CA ILE A 29 -3.18 -19.70 -5.67
C ILE A 29 -3.85 -20.21 -4.39
N LEU A 30 -3.05 -20.53 -3.36
CA LEU A 30 -3.57 -21.01 -2.08
C LEU A 30 -4.48 -19.97 -1.41
N ALA A 31 -4.09 -18.69 -1.44
CA ALA A 31 -4.91 -17.59 -0.92
C ALA A 31 -6.25 -17.48 -1.66
N ILE A 32 -6.26 -17.62 -2.98
CA ILE A 32 -7.50 -17.62 -3.77
C ILE A 32 -8.41 -18.78 -3.39
N ILE A 33 -7.86 -19.99 -3.21
CA ILE A 33 -8.63 -21.18 -2.83
C ILE A 33 -9.22 -21.02 -1.42
N LEU A 34 -8.41 -20.59 -0.44
CA LEU A 34 -8.81 -20.45 0.96
C LEU A 34 -9.71 -19.23 1.21
N SER A 35 -9.74 -18.27 0.30
CA SER A 35 -10.49 -17.03 0.51
C SER A 35 -12.01 -17.21 0.47
N LYS A 36 -12.70 -16.42 1.31
CA LYS A 36 -14.15 -16.24 1.25
C LYS A 36 -14.55 -15.50 -0.02
N SER A 37 -15.75 -15.78 -0.53
CA SER A 37 -16.34 -14.98 -1.61
C SER A 37 -16.48 -13.52 -1.17
N PRO A 38 -16.02 -12.56 -1.99
CA PRO A 38 -16.03 -11.15 -1.62
C PRO A 38 -17.46 -10.60 -1.60
N ASP A 39 -17.80 -9.83 -0.56
CA ASP A 39 -19.12 -9.18 -0.43
C ASP A 39 -19.28 -8.00 -1.39
N SER A 40 -18.17 -7.36 -1.80
CA SER A 40 -18.14 -6.27 -2.78
C SER A 40 -17.65 -6.76 -4.15
N ARG A 41 -18.37 -6.38 -5.21
CA ARG A 41 -18.02 -6.74 -6.58
C ARG A 41 -16.90 -5.84 -7.11
N PRO A 42 -15.81 -6.41 -7.67
CA PRO A 42 -14.77 -5.62 -8.29
C PRO A 42 -15.18 -5.13 -9.69
N PRO A 43 -14.55 -4.06 -10.20
CA PRO A 43 -14.95 -3.44 -11.45
C PRO A 43 -14.60 -4.29 -12.69
N GLY A 44 -15.45 -4.19 -13.72
CA GLY A 44 -15.18 -4.68 -15.07
C GLY A 44 -15.08 -6.20 -15.20
N PHE A 45 -14.07 -6.67 -15.93
CA PHE A 45 -13.87 -8.11 -16.21
C PHE A 45 -13.69 -8.94 -14.93
N PHE A 46 -13.05 -8.37 -13.90
CA PHE A 46 -12.74 -9.10 -12.68
C PHE A 46 -13.97 -9.44 -11.83
N GLY A 47 -15.10 -8.75 -12.03
CA GLY A 47 -16.37 -9.00 -11.34
C GLY A 47 -17.22 -10.13 -11.95
N LYS A 48 -16.81 -10.69 -13.10
CA LYS A 48 -17.62 -11.68 -13.84
C LYS A 48 -17.60 -13.09 -13.25
N ASN A 49 -16.56 -13.45 -12.51
CA ASN A 49 -16.39 -14.77 -11.90
C ASN A 49 -15.81 -14.62 -10.49
N ASN A 50 -16.32 -15.42 -9.55
CA ASN A 50 -15.84 -15.48 -8.16
C ASN A 50 -14.33 -15.68 -8.04
N VAL A 51 -13.73 -16.55 -8.85
CA VAL A 51 -12.27 -16.79 -8.83
C VAL A 51 -11.49 -15.53 -9.21
N LEU A 52 -11.95 -14.87 -10.27
CA LEU A 52 -11.31 -13.67 -10.78
C LEU A 52 -11.55 -12.46 -9.86
N SER A 53 -12.70 -12.43 -9.18
CA SER A 53 -13.00 -11.44 -8.16
C SER A 53 -12.08 -11.60 -6.96
N LYS A 54 -11.87 -12.83 -6.48
CA LYS A 54 -10.88 -13.13 -5.42
C LYS A 54 -9.47 -12.69 -5.84
N MET A 55 -9.05 -13.05 -7.05
CA MET A 55 -7.75 -12.63 -7.58
C MET A 55 -7.60 -11.10 -7.57
N TRP A 56 -8.64 -10.35 -7.93
CA TRP A 56 -8.62 -8.90 -7.86
C TRP A 56 -8.43 -8.37 -6.45
N TRP A 57 -9.18 -8.90 -5.49
CA TRP A 57 -9.09 -8.45 -4.09
C TRP A 57 -7.73 -8.73 -3.45
N PHE A 58 -7.11 -9.89 -3.72
CA PHE A 58 -5.80 -10.22 -3.15
C PHE A 58 -4.63 -9.54 -3.85
N SER A 59 -4.67 -9.45 -5.18
CA SER A 59 -3.51 -9.02 -5.98
C SER A 59 -3.60 -7.56 -6.41
N PHE A 60 -4.79 -7.08 -6.77
CA PHE A 60 -4.94 -5.82 -7.51
C PHE A 60 -5.57 -4.67 -6.71
N TYR A 61 -6.41 -4.97 -5.71
CA TYR A 61 -7.16 -3.96 -4.98
C TYR A 61 -6.26 -2.94 -4.26
N SER A 62 -5.27 -3.39 -3.48
CA SER A 62 -4.44 -2.53 -2.63
C SER A 62 -3.74 -1.41 -3.42
N PHE A 63 -3.17 -1.69 -4.59
CA PHE A 63 -2.53 -0.63 -5.37
C PHE A 63 -3.53 0.20 -6.17
N ASN A 64 -4.67 -0.36 -6.59
CA ASN A 64 -5.71 0.43 -7.24
C ASN A 64 -6.30 1.44 -6.26
N GLN A 65 -6.43 1.06 -4.99
CA GLN A 65 -6.83 1.95 -3.91
C GLN A 65 -5.75 3.03 -3.67
N LEU A 66 -4.48 2.63 -3.50
CA LEU A 66 -3.36 3.57 -3.34
C LEU A 66 -3.31 4.60 -4.49
N ARG A 67 -3.52 4.17 -5.74
CA ARG A 67 -3.60 5.05 -6.91
C ARG A 67 -4.76 6.04 -6.79
N ARG A 68 -5.94 5.59 -6.36
CA ARG A 68 -7.11 6.45 -6.22
C ARG A 68 -6.91 7.47 -5.11
N ASP A 69 -6.35 7.05 -3.98
CA ASP A 69 -6.04 7.94 -2.86
C ASP A 69 -4.99 8.99 -3.27
N LEU A 70 -3.91 8.57 -3.95
CA LEU A 70 -2.90 9.50 -4.47
C LEU A 70 -3.46 10.45 -5.54
N ASN A 71 -4.37 9.98 -6.40
CA ASN A 71 -4.97 10.83 -7.43
C ASN A 71 -5.84 11.94 -6.86
N ILE A 72 -6.34 11.82 -5.63
CA ILE A 72 -7.09 12.92 -5.03
C ILE A 72 -6.15 14.08 -4.67
N VAL A 73 -4.95 13.77 -4.21
CA VAL A 73 -3.93 14.77 -3.88
C VAL A 73 -3.26 15.32 -5.14
N VAL A 74 -2.88 14.45 -6.08
CA VAL A 74 -2.04 14.81 -7.24
C VAL A 74 -2.87 15.22 -8.47
N GLY A 75 -4.01 14.56 -8.67
CA GLY A 75 -4.84 14.64 -9.89
C GLY A 75 -5.99 15.65 -9.82
N GLY A 76 -6.09 16.48 -8.78
CA GLY A 76 -7.13 17.50 -8.67
C GLY A 76 -7.12 18.51 -9.84
N GLY A 77 -8.30 18.80 -10.40
CA GLY A 77 -8.50 19.82 -11.44
C GLY A 77 -8.09 19.37 -12.86
N LYS A 78 -7.22 20.15 -13.52
CA LYS A 78 -6.72 19.93 -14.90
C LYS A 78 -5.41 19.09 -14.96
N ARG A 79 -5.01 18.46 -13.86
CA ARG A 79 -3.71 17.75 -13.73
C ARG A 79 -3.79 16.30 -14.20
N TRP A 80 -2.62 15.71 -14.46
CA TRP A 80 -2.52 14.34 -14.95
C TRP A 80 -2.78 13.32 -13.82
N ASN A 81 -3.68 12.37 -14.10
CA ASN A 81 -3.98 11.27 -13.18
C ASN A 81 -2.96 10.15 -13.32
N ILE A 82 -2.56 9.55 -12.19
CA ILE A 82 -1.70 8.38 -12.11
C ILE A 82 -2.42 7.19 -12.79
N PRO A 83 -1.77 6.55 -13.78
CA PRO A 83 -2.35 5.43 -14.52
C PRO A 83 -2.28 4.14 -13.69
N VAL A 84 -3.13 3.16 -14.02
CA VAL A 84 -3.24 1.90 -13.27
C VAL A 84 -1.94 1.10 -13.26
N PHE A 85 -1.18 1.16 -14.36
CA PHE A 85 0.11 0.47 -14.51
C PHE A 85 1.13 0.85 -13.42
N TRP A 86 1.12 2.10 -12.92
CA TRP A 86 2.05 2.56 -11.90
C TRP A 86 1.97 1.73 -10.61
N GLY A 87 0.76 1.36 -10.17
CA GLY A 87 0.58 0.53 -8.99
C GLY A 87 1.18 -0.87 -9.16
N PHE A 88 1.09 -1.42 -10.38
CA PHE A 88 1.71 -2.70 -10.71
C PHE A 88 3.25 -2.61 -10.66
N VAL A 89 3.83 -1.56 -11.25
CA VAL A 89 5.28 -1.32 -11.20
C VAL A 89 5.77 -1.21 -9.76
N LEU A 90 5.12 -0.38 -8.94
CA LEU A 90 5.52 -0.17 -7.55
C LEU A 90 5.52 -1.46 -6.72
N ARG A 91 4.47 -2.28 -6.85
CA ARG A 91 4.31 -3.49 -6.02
C ARG A 91 5.14 -4.67 -6.52
N TYR A 92 5.09 -4.94 -7.82
CA TYR A 92 5.61 -6.18 -8.39
C TYR A 92 6.97 -6.04 -9.06
N ILE A 93 7.41 -4.80 -9.35
CA ILE A 93 8.71 -4.55 -9.99
C ILE A 93 9.66 -3.88 -8.99
N SER A 94 9.25 -2.76 -8.37
CA SER A 94 10.15 -1.99 -7.50
C SER A 94 10.59 -2.76 -6.26
N ALA A 95 9.68 -3.42 -5.55
CA ALA A 95 10.04 -4.16 -4.33
C ALA A 95 11.00 -5.33 -4.61
N PRO A 96 10.80 -6.18 -5.63
CA PRO A 96 11.78 -7.21 -5.98
C PRO A 96 13.13 -6.64 -6.45
N ILE A 97 13.15 -5.56 -7.24
CA ILE A 97 14.41 -4.93 -7.67
C ILE A 97 15.21 -4.45 -6.45
N LEU A 98 14.56 -3.76 -5.51
CA LEU A 98 15.22 -3.29 -4.28
C LEU A 98 15.78 -4.46 -3.47
N ALA A 99 15.02 -5.55 -3.35
CA ALA A 99 15.51 -6.75 -2.67
C ALA A 99 16.76 -7.34 -3.37
N ILE A 100 16.79 -7.39 -4.69
CA ILE A 100 17.95 -7.88 -5.46
C ILE A 100 19.17 -6.97 -5.24
N ILE A 101 19.00 -5.65 -5.29
CA ILE A 101 20.08 -4.70 -5.07
C ILE A 101 20.67 -4.85 -3.66
N VAL A 102 19.82 -4.94 -2.64
CA VAL A 102 20.25 -5.19 -1.25
C VAL A 102 21.00 -6.52 -1.14
N SER A 103 20.58 -7.54 -1.88
CA SER A 103 21.24 -8.85 -1.91
C SER A 103 22.69 -8.75 -2.42
N PHE A 104 22.95 -7.87 -3.41
CA PHE A 104 24.30 -7.61 -3.90
C PHE A 104 25.19 -6.79 -2.95
N ALA A 105 24.60 -6.10 -1.96
CA ALA A 105 25.39 -5.37 -0.97
C ALA A 105 26.23 -6.31 -0.07
N PHE A 106 25.73 -7.52 0.22
CA PHE A 106 26.44 -8.51 1.05
C PHE A 106 27.75 -9.00 0.42
N PRO A 107 27.78 -9.54 -0.82
CA PRO A 107 29.04 -9.96 -1.44
C PRO A 107 29.99 -8.79 -1.66
N LEU A 108 29.48 -7.58 -1.96
CA LEU A 108 30.31 -6.38 -2.08
C LEU A 108 31.02 -6.06 -0.75
N PHE A 109 30.30 -6.14 0.37
CA PHE A 109 30.86 -5.96 1.70
C PHE A 109 31.99 -6.96 2.00
N TYR A 110 31.82 -8.23 1.64
CA TYR A 110 32.85 -9.25 1.87
C TYR A 110 34.21 -8.91 1.21
N THR A 111 34.20 -8.21 0.07
CA THR A 111 35.44 -7.79 -0.61
C THR A 111 36.18 -6.64 0.11
N LYS A 112 35.46 -5.80 0.85
CA LYS A 112 35.99 -4.61 1.54
C LYS A 112 35.91 -4.71 3.07
N ARG A 113 35.71 -5.91 3.60
CA ARG A 113 35.51 -6.18 5.04
C ARG A 113 36.64 -5.74 5.97
N ASN A 114 37.82 -5.43 5.43
CA ASN A 114 38.98 -4.99 6.23
C ASN A 114 39.03 -3.46 6.39
N ASP A 115 38.18 -2.70 5.69
CA ASP A 115 38.11 -1.25 5.80
C ASP A 115 37.13 -0.85 6.91
N PRO A 116 37.57 -0.14 7.96
CA PRO A 116 36.71 0.26 9.09
C PRO A 116 35.52 1.12 8.64
N LEU A 117 35.66 1.92 7.58
CA LEU A 117 34.57 2.75 7.07
C LEU A 117 33.44 1.89 6.47
N HIS A 118 33.81 0.85 5.72
CA HIS A 118 32.85 -0.08 5.13
C HIS A 118 32.14 -0.92 6.19
N ILE A 119 32.84 -1.34 7.26
CA ILE A 119 32.23 -2.03 8.40
C ILE A 119 31.18 -1.14 9.06
N PHE A 120 31.52 0.12 9.35
CA PHE A 120 30.59 1.07 9.98
C PHE A 120 29.35 1.32 9.11
N ALA A 121 29.53 1.58 7.81
CA ALA A 121 28.43 1.81 6.88
C ALA A 121 27.52 0.58 6.72
N PHE A 122 28.10 -0.62 6.68
CA PHE A 122 27.32 -1.86 6.59
C PHE A 122 26.54 -2.16 7.87
N ALA A 123 27.18 -1.98 9.04
CA ALA A 123 26.53 -2.15 10.34
C ALA A 123 25.37 -1.17 10.54
N SER A 124 25.54 0.10 10.15
CA SER A 124 24.46 1.09 10.25
C SER A 124 23.29 0.76 9.32
N ALA A 125 23.56 0.30 8.09
CA ALA A 125 22.51 -0.17 7.17
C ALA A 125 21.73 -1.37 7.74
N CYS A 126 22.42 -2.35 8.34
CA CYS A 126 21.76 -3.45 9.05
C CYS A 126 20.93 -2.95 10.23
N GLY A 127 21.43 -1.98 11.00
CA GLY A 127 20.70 -1.35 12.09
C GLY A 127 19.38 -0.71 11.64
N VAL A 128 19.41 0.08 10.57
CA VAL A 128 18.19 0.67 9.97
C VAL A 128 17.21 -0.41 9.53
N MET A 129 17.69 -1.49 8.90
CA MET A 129 16.83 -2.62 8.51
C MET A 129 16.18 -3.30 9.72
N CYS A 130 16.89 -3.46 10.83
CA CYS A 130 16.33 -3.98 12.08
C CYS A 130 15.26 -3.04 12.67
N ILE A 131 15.47 -1.73 12.63
CA ILE A 131 14.49 -0.74 13.09
C ILE A 131 13.21 -0.81 12.24
N VAL A 132 13.34 -0.87 10.92
CA VAL A 132 12.20 -1.02 10.01
C VAL A 132 11.44 -2.32 10.32
N ALA A 133 12.15 -3.44 10.52
CA ALA A 133 11.53 -4.71 10.90
C ALA A 133 10.81 -4.63 12.26
N ALA A 134 11.40 -3.97 13.25
CA ALA A 134 10.77 -3.75 14.56
C ALA A 134 9.51 -2.87 14.45
N GLY A 135 9.51 -1.88 13.55
CA GLY A 135 8.35 -1.04 13.27
C GLY A 135 7.12 -1.81 12.78
N PHE A 136 7.31 -2.94 12.10
CA PHE A 136 6.20 -3.82 11.70
C PHE A 136 5.61 -4.64 12.85
N ILE A 137 6.37 -4.90 13.92
CA ILE A 137 5.93 -5.69 15.08
C ILE A 137 5.15 -4.81 16.06
N LEU A 138 5.51 -3.53 16.16
CA LEU A 138 4.96 -2.59 17.14
C LEU A 138 4.31 -1.37 16.47
N PRO A 139 3.29 -1.55 15.60
CA PRO A 139 2.67 -0.43 14.91
C PRO A 139 2.06 0.61 15.86
N ARG A 140 1.56 0.17 17.02
CA ARG A 140 0.99 1.03 18.07
C ARG A 140 2.00 1.91 18.81
N TRP A 141 3.30 1.64 18.68
CA TRP A 141 4.32 2.51 19.29
C TRP A 141 4.45 3.85 18.56
N PHE A 142 4.00 3.92 17.31
CA PHE A 142 3.97 5.17 16.55
C PHE A 142 2.80 6.08 16.92
N ASP A 143 1.86 5.63 17.76
CA ASP A 143 0.72 6.43 18.22
C ASP A 143 1.18 7.70 18.98
N VAL A 144 2.40 7.68 19.55
CA VAL A 144 3.04 8.86 20.17
C VAL A 144 3.27 10.01 19.19
N PHE A 145 3.48 9.72 17.91
CA PHE A 145 3.67 10.75 16.88
C PHE A 145 2.37 11.23 16.26
N VAL A 146 1.23 10.64 16.64
CA VAL A 146 -0.09 11.02 16.14
C VAL A 146 -0.68 12.08 17.09
N PRO A 147 -1.07 13.27 16.59
CA PRO A 147 -1.74 14.27 17.41
C PRO A 147 -2.99 13.68 18.10
N PRO A 148 -3.24 13.98 19.39
CA PRO A 148 -4.38 13.42 20.14
C PRO A 148 -5.72 13.66 19.44
N GLU A 149 -5.84 14.78 18.73
CA GLU A 149 -7.05 15.16 17.99
C GLU A 149 -7.30 14.25 16.80
N LYS A 150 -6.32 13.51 16.30
CA LYS A 150 -6.48 12.60 15.15
C LYS A 150 -6.61 11.13 15.53
N LEU A 151 -6.45 10.77 16.81
CA LEU A 151 -6.55 9.38 17.27
C LEU A 151 -7.94 8.77 17.02
N HIS A 152 -9.00 9.58 17.09
CA HIS A 152 -10.38 9.13 16.85
C HIS A 152 -10.66 8.76 15.37
N LEU A 153 -9.82 9.19 14.42
CA LEU A 153 -9.97 8.77 13.02
C LEU A 153 -9.73 7.27 12.86
N SER A 154 -8.99 6.64 13.77
CA SER A 154 -8.77 5.19 13.78
C SER A 154 -10.08 4.39 13.92
N ASP A 155 -11.14 4.99 14.49
CA ASP A 155 -12.44 4.33 14.68
C ASP A 155 -13.41 4.55 13.50
N THR A 156 -12.98 5.25 12.44
CA THR A 156 -13.83 5.48 11.27
C THR A 156 -13.98 4.20 10.46
N PHE A 157 -15.22 3.71 10.32
CA PHE A 157 -15.53 2.54 9.50
C PHE A 157 -15.14 2.78 8.04
N TYR A 158 -14.07 2.11 7.59
CA TYR A 158 -13.63 2.15 6.20
C TYR A 158 -14.39 1.13 5.36
N ALA A 159 -15.14 1.61 4.36
CA ALA A 159 -15.79 0.74 3.39
C ALA A 159 -14.84 0.46 2.19
N PRO A 160 -14.77 -0.78 1.69
CA PRO A 160 -13.97 -1.10 0.52
C PRO A 160 -14.34 -0.21 -0.68
N GLN A 161 -13.34 0.23 -1.45
CA GLN A 161 -13.50 1.11 -2.62
C GLN A 161 -13.90 2.58 -2.33
N VAL A 162 -14.00 2.99 -1.07
CA VAL A 162 -14.11 4.41 -0.69
C VAL A 162 -12.72 5.01 -0.61
N VAL A 163 -12.57 6.23 -1.10
CA VAL A 163 -11.31 6.97 -1.02
C VAL A 163 -11.28 7.77 0.29
N MET A 164 -10.13 7.82 0.97
CA MET A 164 -10.03 8.42 2.33
C MET A 164 -10.22 9.94 2.35
N ALA A 165 -10.14 10.59 1.19
CA ALA A 165 -9.91 12.03 1.11
C ALA A 165 -11.13 12.98 1.01
N PRO A 166 -12.42 12.61 0.80
CA PRO A 166 -13.45 13.63 0.66
C PRO A 166 -13.72 14.43 1.95
N LEU A 167 -13.33 13.91 3.12
CA LEU A 167 -13.59 14.56 4.42
C LEU A 167 -12.48 15.48 4.91
N GLU A 168 -11.21 15.23 4.54
CA GLU A 168 -10.07 16.04 5.00
C GLU A 168 -9.64 17.11 3.97
N VAL A 169 -9.61 16.79 2.68
CA VAL A 169 -9.09 17.72 1.65
C VAL A 169 -9.95 18.99 1.53
N HIS A 170 -11.26 18.86 1.70
CA HIS A 170 -12.16 20.03 1.66
C HIS A 170 -12.06 20.89 2.94
N ARG A 171 -11.56 20.34 4.05
CA ARG A 171 -11.35 21.08 5.29
C ARG A 171 -10.01 21.83 5.27
N ASP A 172 -8.97 21.22 4.72
CA ASP A 172 -7.64 21.83 4.63
C ASP A 172 -7.57 22.94 3.56
N GLU A 173 -8.29 22.83 2.43
CA GLU A 173 -8.44 23.96 1.47
C GLU A 173 -9.07 25.19 2.13
N VAL A 174 -10.03 25.00 3.04
CA VAL A 174 -10.72 26.10 3.75
C VAL A 174 -9.81 26.72 4.82
N ILE A 175 -8.94 25.93 5.44
CA ILE A 175 -8.00 26.40 6.47
C ILE A 175 -6.78 27.10 5.84
N GLU A 176 -6.23 26.60 4.73
CA GLU A 176 -5.09 27.23 4.03
C GLU A 176 -5.46 28.55 3.33
N HIS A 177 -6.73 28.77 2.98
CA HIS A 177 -7.22 30.04 2.44
C HIS A 177 -7.61 31.08 3.51
N GLY A 178 -7.36 30.81 4.80
CA GLY A 178 -7.54 31.80 5.86
C GLY A 178 -8.98 32.30 6.01
N GLN A 179 -9.96 31.57 5.49
CA GLN A 179 -11.37 31.91 5.64
C GLN A 179 -11.90 31.23 6.90
N HIS A 180 -11.99 32.01 7.98
CA HIS A 180 -12.68 31.61 9.19
C HIS A 180 -14.11 31.17 8.85
N ALA A 181 -14.34 29.86 8.75
CA ALA A 181 -15.67 29.28 8.66
C ALA A 181 -16.30 29.37 10.06
N GLY A 182 -17.20 30.34 10.22
CA GLY A 182 -18.09 30.41 11.38
C GLY A 182 -18.86 29.10 11.56
N GLU A 183 -19.09 28.75 12.81
CA GLU A 183 -19.79 27.56 13.26
C GLU A 183 -21.10 27.35 12.51
N GLY A 184 -21.16 26.29 11.71
CA GLY A 184 -22.37 25.81 11.06
C GLY A 184 -22.32 24.30 10.96
N HIS A 185 -23.15 23.62 11.75
CA HIS A 185 -23.38 22.18 11.64
C HIS A 185 -23.82 21.84 10.21
N VAL A 186 -22.97 21.11 9.46
CA VAL A 186 -23.32 20.58 8.14
C VAL A 186 -23.73 19.12 8.32
N GLU A 187 -24.99 18.79 8.02
CA GLU A 187 -25.50 17.42 8.06
C GLU A 187 -24.76 16.51 7.05
N PRO A 188 -24.46 15.23 7.39
CA PRO A 188 -23.58 14.37 6.58
C PRO A 188 -24.25 13.68 5.38
N TYR A 189 -25.54 13.91 5.09
CA TYR A 189 -26.24 13.21 4.02
C TYR A 189 -27.16 14.13 3.19
N PRO A 190 -27.06 14.12 1.85
CA PRO A 190 -28.09 14.74 1.02
C PRO A 190 -29.36 13.88 1.12
N ARG A 191 -30.41 14.44 1.72
CA ARG A 191 -31.75 13.85 1.71
C ARG A 191 -32.19 13.69 0.25
N LYS A 192 -32.37 12.45 -0.22
CA LYS A 192 -33.02 12.19 -1.53
C LYS A 192 -34.36 12.94 -1.53
N LYS A 193 -34.55 13.84 -2.48
CA LYS A 193 -35.86 14.45 -2.73
C LYS A 193 -36.79 13.34 -3.22
N THR A 194 -37.72 12.93 -2.38
CA THR A 194 -38.87 12.14 -2.79
C THR A 194 -39.72 13.06 -3.66
N GLU A 195 -39.58 12.97 -4.98
CA GLU A 195 -40.55 13.55 -5.90
C GLU A 195 -41.84 12.75 -5.77
N ALA A 196 -42.81 13.35 -5.11
CA ALA A 196 -44.19 12.90 -5.13
C ALA A 196 -44.72 13.02 -6.56
N GLN A 197 -44.95 11.89 -7.22
CA GLN A 197 -45.79 11.84 -8.41
C GLN A 197 -47.24 12.08 -7.96
N SER A 198 -47.75 13.28 -8.21
CA SER A 198 -49.18 13.58 -8.17
C SER A 198 -49.80 13.23 -9.52
N PHE A 199 -50.73 12.26 -9.48
CA PHE A 199 -51.77 11.89 -10.45
C PHE A 199 -51.40 11.73 -11.94
#